data_AF-A0A3D1G7A8-F1
#
_entry.id   AF-A0A3D1G7A8-F1
#
_cell.length_a   1.000
_cell.length_b   1.000
_cell.length_c   1.000
_cell.angle_alpha   90.00
_cell.angle_beta   90.00
_cell.angle_gamma   90.00
#
_symmetry.space_group_name_H-M   'P 1'
#
loop_
_entity.id
_entity.type
_entity.pdbx_description
1 polymer ?
#
loop_
_entity_poly.entity_id
_entity_poly.type
_entity_poly.pdbx_seq_one_letter_code
_entity_poly.pdbx_strand_id
1 'polypeptide(L)'
;MSLNRKNFLRTFGAAFGSVALGGIPSARSSEPQKKPIVLSTWEHGLDANDAAWKVLSNNGKALDAVEAGVRVTESDPENRSVGLGGNPDRDGNVTLDACIMDHTGNCGSVAFLQHIENPISVARKVMEETPHVMLVGEGALQFAEEQGFERKNLLTPGAEKAWKKWLKKSEYKPVINVENHDTIGMLAMDEEGNISGACTTSGAAYKLHGRVGDSPIIGAGLFVDNEVGGACATGLGEAVIRVSGSAMVVEQIRHGATPQEACELVLQRIINNEKNPEELQVGLLAIDKAGNVGAASIHKGFNFALHTGDTPNELVDAKYLLKKQK
;
A
#
# COMPACT_ATOMS: atom_id res chain seq x y z
N MET A 1 -14.46 12.37 59.77
CA MET A 1 -15.18 13.55 59.25
C MET A 1 -15.22 13.46 57.74
N SER A 2 -16.42 13.33 57.16
CA SER A 2 -16.61 13.26 55.71
C SER A 2 -16.47 14.66 55.10
N LEU A 3 -15.77 14.76 53.97
CA LEU A 3 -15.69 16.00 53.21
C LEU A 3 -16.63 15.91 52.00
N ASN A 4 -17.58 16.82 52.02
CA ASN A 4 -18.78 16.91 51.20
C ASN A 4 -18.48 17.63 49.87
N ARG A 5 -18.87 17.02 48.74
CA ARG A 5 -18.59 17.44 47.34
C ARG A 5 -19.22 18.77 46.89
N LYS A 6 -19.80 19.60 47.77
CA LYS A 6 -20.65 20.75 47.38
C LYS A 6 -20.03 22.15 47.47
N ASN A 7 -18.75 22.30 47.81
CA ASN A 7 -18.13 23.63 47.97
C ASN A 7 -17.01 23.99 46.97
N PHE A 8 -16.78 23.23 45.91
CA PHE A 8 -15.73 23.57 44.92
C PHE A 8 -16.19 24.59 43.84
N LEU A 9 -17.45 25.04 43.86
CA LEU A 9 -18.04 25.89 42.81
C LEU A 9 -18.15 27.37 43.16
N ARG A 10 -17.39 27.88 44.14
CA ARG A 10 -17.49 29.28 44.58
C ARG A 10 -16.17 30.00 44.84
N THR A 11 -15.15 29.82 44.00
CA THR A 11 -14.05 30.80 43.93
C THR A 11 -13.26 30.65 42.63
N PHE A 12 -13.70 31.26 41.52
CA PHE A 12 -12.82 31.76 40.46
C PHE A 12 -13.61 32.80 39.66
N GLY A 13 -13.67 34.00 40.21
CA GLY A 13 -14.14 35.18 39.50
C GLY A 13 -12.98 35.81 38.73
N ALA A 14 -13.28 36.19 37.49
CA ALA A 14 -12.66 37.27 36.70
C ALA A 14 -11.16 37.18 36.37
N ALA A 15 -10.85 36.46 35.29
CA ALA A 15 -9.83 36.88 34.33
C ALA A 15 -10.36 36.61 32.92
N PHE A 16 -11.08 37.57 32.34
CA PHE A 16 -11.45 37.56 30.91
C PHE A 16 -10.19 37.90 30.09
N GLY A 17 -9.31 36.92 29.95
CA GLY A 17 -8.33 36.88 28.87
C GLY A 17 -8.96 36.15 27.70
N SER A 18 -9.18 36.84 26.59
CA SER A 18 -9.62 36.26 25.33
C SER A 18 -8.56 35.28 24.80
N VAL A 19 -8.60 34.04 25.27
CA VAL A 19 -7.97 32.93 24.56
C VAL A 19 -8.85 32.70 23.34
N ALA A 20 -8.33 33.08 22.17
CA ALA A 20 -8.90 32.66 20.91
C ALA A 20 -8.91 31.12 20.91
N LEU A 21 -10.09 30.54 21.12
CA LEU A 21 -10.34 29.15 20.77
C LEU A 21 -10.01 29.04 19.28
N GLY A 22 -8.84 28.50 18.96
CA GLY A 22 -8.47 28.14 17.61
C GLY A 22 -9.60 27.30 17.05
N GLY A 23 -10.31 27.84 16.06
CA GLY A 23 -11.44 27.18 15.46
C GLY A 23 -11.03 25.79 14.99
N ILE A 24 -11.79 24.78 15.40
CA ILE A 24 -11.81 23.49 14.72
C ILE A 24 -12.00 23.82 13.24
N PRO A 25 -11.11 23.36 12.33
CA PRO A 25 -11.27 23.65 10.92
C PRO A 25 -12.67 23.21 10.51
N SER A 26 -13.46 24.18 10.04
CA SER A 26 -14.79 23.97 9.50
C SER A 26 -14.71 22.85 8.47
N ALA A 27 -15.60 21.87 8.60
CA ALA A 27 -15.80 20.83 7.59
C ALA A 27 -15.80 21.49 6.21
N ARG A 28 -14.82 21.12 5.36
CA ARG A 28 -14.79 21.57 3.96
C ARG A 28 -16.15 21.23 3.37
N SER A 29 -16.73 22.18 2.65
CA SER A 29 -17.91 21.94 1.81
C SER A 29 -17.67 20.68 1.00
N SER A 30 -18.55 19.69 1.13
CA SER A 30 -18.43 18.39 0.46
C SER A 30 -18.52 18.59 -1.05
N GLU A 31 -17.36 18.63 -1.71
CA GLU A 31 -17.35 18.38 -3.15
C GLU A 31 -18.02 17.03 -3.44
N PRO A 32 -18.75 16.88 -4.55
CA PRO A 32 -19.32 15.59 -4.93
C PRO A 32 -18.21 14.53 -4.98
N GLN A 33 -18.43 13.39 -4.30
CA GLN A 33 -17.46 12.30 -4.33
C GLN A 33 -17.39 11.70 -5.74
N LYS A 34 -16.17 11.59 -6.28
CA LYS A 34 -15.90 10.82 -7.51
C LYS A 34 -15.82 9.34 -7.15
N LYS A 35 -16.89 8.61 -7.40
CA LYS A 35 -17.02 7.18 -7.08
C LYS A 35 -17.94 6.48 -8.10
N PRO A 36 -17.80 5.16 -8.28
CA PRO A 36 -16.73 4.33 -7.75
C PRO A 36 -15.42 4.60 -8.49
N ILE A 37 -14.30 4.30 -7.85
CA ILE A 37 -12.96 4.57 -8.37
C ILE A 37 -11.98 3.50 -7.89
N VAL A 38 -11.10 3.05 -8.77
CA VAL A 38 -9.99 2.16 -8.43
C VAL A 38 -8.72 2.64 -9.10
N LEU A 39 -7.62 2.51 -8.38
CA LEU A 39 -6.30 2.93 -8.82
C LEU A 39 -5.26 1.93 -8.32
N SER A 40 -4.28 1.62 -9.16
CA SER A 40 -3.23 0.67 -8.85
C SER A 40 -1.89 1.06 -9.46
N THR A 41 -0.81 0.64 -8.82
CA THR A 41 0.55 0.95 -9.27
C THR A 41 0.94 0.13 -10.51
N TRP A 42 1.67 0.78 -11.43
CA TRP A 42 2.30 0.19 -12.63
C TRP A 42 1.35 -0.29 -13.73
N GLU A 43 1.93 -0.69 -14.86
CA GLU A 43 1.21 -1.11 -16.06
C GLU A 43 0.35 -2.36 -15.84
N HIS A 44 0.85 -3.33 -15.08
CA HIS A 44 0.07 -4.51 -14.68
C HIS A 44 -1.15 -4.17 -13.81
N GLY A 45 -1.26 -2.92 -13.36
CA GLY A 45 -2.44 -2.36 -12.72
C GLY A 45 -3.66 -2.26 -13.65
N LEU A 46 -3.49 -2.25 -14.98
CA LEU A 46 -4.61 -2.22 -15.92
C LEU A 46 -5.48 -3.47 -15.79
N ASP A 47 -4.88 -4.66 -15.93
CA ASP A 47 -5.61 -5.94 -15.80
C ASP A 47 -6.16 -6.13 -14.39
N ALA A 48 -5.43 -5.66 -13.37
CA ALA A 48 -5.88 -5.69 -11.98
C ALA A 48 -7.11 -4.78 -11.76
N ASN A 49 -7.10 -3.56 -12.31
CA ASN A 49 -8.22 -2.63 -12.26
C ASN A 49 -9.44 -3.21 -12.98
N ASP A 50 -9.29 -3.91 -14.10
CA ASP A 50 -10.41 -4.55 -14.81
C ASP A 50 -11.12 -5.60 -13.95
N ALA A 51 -10.36 -6.37 -13.15
CA ALA A 51 -10.93 -7.33 -12.21
C ALA A 51 -11.59 -6.65 -11.01
N ALA A 52 -10.97 -5.63 -10.43
CA ALA A 52 -11.57 -4.82 -9.37
C ALA A 52 -12.85 -4.13 -9.84
N TRP A 53 -12.88 -3.64 -11.08
CA TRP A 53 -14.02 -2.94 -11.66
C TRP A 53 -15.24 -3.84 -11.82
N LYS A 54 -15.04 -5.13 -12.15
CA LYS A 54 -16.16 -6.10 -12.17
C LYS A 54 -16.87 -6.21 -10.82
N VAL A 55 -16.17 -5.95 -9.71
CA VAL A 55 -16.78 -5.92 -8.37
C VAL A 55 -17.48 -4.57 -8.17
N LEU A 56 -16.76 -3.46 -8.40
CA LEU A 56 -17.28 -2.11 -8.16
C LEU A 56 -18.50 -1.77 -9.03
N SER A 57 -18.48 -2.12 -10.33
CA SER A 57 -19.58 -1.86 -11.26
C SER A 57 -20.87 -2.63 -10.93
N ASN A 58 -20.78 -3.61 -10.03
CA ASN A 58 -21.91 -4.36 -9.50
C ASN A 58 -22.28 -3.94 -8.07
N ASN A 59 -21.88 -2.73 -7.65
CA ASN A 59 -22.06 -2.19 -6.29
C ASN A 59 -21.43 -3.08 -5.20
N GLY A 60 -20.36 -3.80 -5.52
CA GLY A 60 -19.58 -4.57 -4.56
C GLY A 60 -18.73 -3.68 -3.66
N LYS A 61 -18.25 -4.25 -2.55
CA LYS A 61 -17.44 -3.52 -1.56
C LYS A 61 -16.04 -3.22 -2.10
N ALA A 62 -15.47 -2.09 -1.68
CA ALA A 62 -14.09 -1.73 -2.03
C ALA A 62 -13.09 -2.82 -1.59
N LEU A 63 -13.31 -3.46 -0.43
CA LEU A 63 -12.45 -4.55 0.07
C LEU A 63 -12.42 -5.75 -0.88
N ASP A 64 -13.58 -6.16 -1.39
CA ASP A 64 -13.69 -7.28 -2.34
C ASP A 64 -13.05 -6.92 -3.68
N ALA A 65 -13.18 -5.65 -4.10
CA ALA A 65 -12.58 -5.14 -5.34
C ALA A 65 -11.05 -5.15 -5.30
N VAL A 66 -10.44 -4.65 -4.21
CA VAL A 66 -8.97 -4.61 -4.11
C VAL A 66 -8.35 -5.99 -3.99
N GLU A 67 -9.01 -6.93 -3.30
CA GLU A 67 -8.58 -8.33 -3.26
C GLU A 67 -8.66 -8.96 -4.66
N ALA A 68 -9.82 -8.87 -5.32
CA ALA A 68 -10.02 -9.44 -6.65
C ALA A 68 -9.03 -8.87 -7.67
N GLY A 69 -8.73 -7.57 -7.58
CA GLY A 69 -7.80 -6.89 -8.46
C GLY A 69 -6.36 -7.41 -8.32
N VAL A 70 -5.77 -7.31 -7.13
CA VAL A 70 -4.35 -7.67 -6.96
C VAL A 70 -4.08 -9.17 -7.11
N ARG A 71 -5.10 -10.03 -6.88
CA ARG A 71 -5.01 -11.48 -7.18
C ARG A 71 -4.72 -11.78 -8.65
N VAL A 72 -5.13 -10.90 -9.58
CA VAL A 72 -4.80 -11.06 -11.01
C VAL A 72 -3.29 -11.06 -11.20
N THR A 73 -2.61 -10.08 -10.61
CA THR A 73 -1.16 -9.94 -10.71
C THR A 73 -0.43 -11.02 -9.91
N GLU A 74 -0.96 -11.44 -8.76
CA GLU A 74 -0.39 -12.59 -8.00
C GLU A 74 -0.44 -13.90 -8.78
N SER A 75 -1.45 -14.08 -9.64
CA SER A 75 -1.65 -15.29 -10.43
C SER A 75 -1.04 -15.20 -11.83
N ASP A 76 -0.40 -14.10 -12.21
CA ASP A 76 0.30 -13.96 -13.48
C ASP A 76 1.73 -14.54 -13.39
N PRO A 77 2.00 -15.72 -13.99
CA PRO A 77 3.31 -16.35 -13.91
C PRO A 77 4.41 -15.60 -14.67
N GLU A 78 4.08 -14.58 -15.47
CA GLU A 78 5.05 -13.75 -16.18
C GLU A 78 5.46 -12.51 -15.38
N ASN A 79 4.69 -12.13 -14.37
CA ASN A 79 5.09 -11.11 -13.42
C ASN A 79 6.25 -11.63 -12.54
N ARG A 80 7.32 -10.84 -12.43
CA ARG A 80 8.55 -11.22 -11.71
C ARG A 80 8.68 -10.56 -10.34
N SER A 81 7.71 -9.78 -9.92
CA SER A 81 7.73 -8.99 -8.70
C SER A 81 6.54 -9.24 -7.78
N VAL A 82 5.51 -9.98 -8.20
CA VAL A 82 4.33 -10.30 -7.38
C VAL A 82 3.96 -11.78 -7.52
N GLY A 83 3.61 -12.44 -6.41
CA GLY A 83 3.00 -13.79 -6.42
C GLY A 83 3.77 -14.89 -7.16
N LEU A 84 3.04 -15.68 -7.94
CA LEU A 84 3.54 -16.78 -8.76
C LEU A 84 4.56 -16.28 -9.80
N GLY A 85 5.75 -16.87 -9.82
CA GLY A 85 6.79 -16.46 -10.75
C GLY A 85 7.61 -15.25 -10.30
N GLY A 86 7.32 -14.71 -9.11
CA GLY A 86 8.15 -13.73 -8.43
C GLY A 86 9.61 -14.20 -8.28
N ASN A 87 10.56 -13.26 -8.40
CA ASN A 87 11.97 -13.59 -8.23
C ASN A 87 12.24 -14.07 -6.79
N PRO A 88 12.99 -15.16 -6.61
CA PRO A 88 13.23 -15.71 -5.29
C PRO A 88 14.20 -14.84 -4.49
N ASP A 89 14.36 -15.16 -3.20
CA ASP A 89 15.52 -14.78 -2.42
C ASP A 89 16.82 -15.38 -2.98
N ARG A 90 17.96 -15.00 -2.42
CA ARG A 90 19.27 -15.47 -2.90
C ARG A 90 19.44 -16.99 -2.82
N ASP A 91 18.68 -17.65 -1.96
CA ASP A 91 18.75 -19.09 -1.68
C ASP A 91 17.76 -19.89 -2.56
N GLY A 92 17.00 -19.22 -3.42
CA GLY A 92 16.09 -19.84 -4.39
C GLY A 92 14.66 -20.01 -3.89
N ASN A 93 14.29 -19.41 -2.75
CA ASN A 93 12.95 -19.50 -2.19
C ASN A 93 12.11 -18.28 -2.60
N VAL A 94 10.92 -18.52 -3.14
CA VAL A 94 9.96 -17.45 -3.40
C VAL A 94 9.19 -17.18 -2.12
N THR A 95 9.41 -16.00 -1.52
CA THR A 95 8.73 -15.58 -0.30
C THR A 95 7.96 -14.29 -0.55
N LEU A 96 6.70 -14.29 -0.16
CA LEU A 96 5.73 -13.26 -0.49
C LEU A 96 5.31 -12.46 0.74
N ASP A 97 5.01 -11.19 0.50
CA ASP A 97 4.62 -10.21 1.50
C ASP A 97 3.31 -9.54 1.02
N ALA A 98 2.27 -9.49 1.86
CA ALA A 98 1.03 -8.79 1.53
C ALA A 98 0.31 -8.23 2.75
N CYS A 99 -0.40 -7.11 2.59
CA CYS A 99 -1.39 -6.65 3.57
C CYS A 99 -2.63 -6.04 2.91
N ILE A 100 -3.73 -6.03 3.66
CA ILE A 100 -5.03 -5.50 3.25
C ILE A 100 -5.63 -4.69 4.39
N MET A 101 -6.38 -3.64 4.06
CA MET A 101 -7.03 -2.76 5.04
C MET A 101 -8.40 -2.31 4.54
N ASP A 102 -9.40 -2.39 5.42
CA ASP A 102 -10.77 -1.99 5.12
C ASP A 102 -11.11 -0.57 5.60
N HIS A 103 -12.33 -0.14 5.28
CA HIS A 103 -12.86 1.19 5.58
C HIS A 103 -13.17 1.45 7.07
N THR A 104 -13.12 0.43 7.93
CA THR A 104 -13.35 0.56 9.38
C THR A 104 -12.06 0.53 10.18
N GLY A 105 -10.92 0.35 9.51
CA GLY A 105 -9.61 0.24 10.13
C GLY A 105 -9.21 -1.21 10.47
N ASN A 106 -10.01 -2.21 10.08
CA ASN A 106 -9.56 -3.60 10.17
C ASN A 106 -8.45 -3.82 9.15
N CYS A 107 -7.44 -4.60 9.53
CA CYS A 107 -6.33 -4.93 8.66
C CYS A 107 -5.81 -6.33 8.94
N GLY A 108 -5.17 -6.90 7.92
CA GLY A 108 -4.48 -8.18 8.02
C GLY A 108 -3.26 -8.20 7.12
N SER A 109 -2.30 -9.03 7.49
CA SER A 109 -0.99 -9.06 6.87
C SER A 109 -0.35 -10.44 6.97
N VAL A 110 0.38 -10.80 5.92
CA VAL A 110 1.35 -11.89 5.92
C VAL A 110 2.69 -11.40 5.40
N ALA A 111 3.78 -11.84 6.02
CA ALA A 111 5.12 -11.57 5.51
C ALA A 111 5.95 -12.85 5.47
N PHE A 112 6.89 -12.90 4.54
CA PHE A 112 7.77 -14.04 4.35
C PHE A 112 7.01 -15.35 4.14
N LEU A 113 5.81 -15.29 3.54
CA LEU A 113 4.97 -16.46 3.28
C LEU A 113 5.50 -17.21 2.07
N GLN A 114 5.59 -18.54 2.15
CA GLN A 114 6.00 -19.39 1.05
C GLN A 114 4.84 -20.30 0.62
N HIS A 115 4.94 -20.83 -0.60
CA HIS A 115 4.06 -21.87 -1.14
C HIS A 115 2.59 -21.52 -1.33
N ILE A 116 2.12 -20.32 -0.98
CA ILE A 116 0.75 -19.90 -1.23
C ILE A 116 0.73 -18.87 -2.34
N GLU A 117 -0.05 -19.12 -3.40
CA GLU A 117 -0.10 -18.27 -4.59
C GLU A 117 -0.63 -16.86 -4.29
N ASN A 118 -1.69 -16.78 -3.48
CA ASN A 118 -2.40 -15.53 -3.22
C ASN A 118 -2.23 -15.07 -1.76
N PRO A 119 -1.09 -14.45 -1.40
CA PRO A 119 -0.85 -13.97 -0.04
C PRO A 119 -1.86 -12.88 0.39
N ILE A 120 -2.43 -12.08 -0.53
CA ILE A 120 -3.44 -11.08 -0.15
C ILE A 120 -4.69 -11.71 0.47
N SER A 121 -5.12 -12.86 -0.04
CA SER A 121 -6.28 -13.57 0.49
C SER A 121 -5.99 -14.20 1.85
N VAL A 122 -4.75 -14.65 2.08
CA VAL A 122 -4.32 -15.08 3.42
C VAL A 122 -4.30 -13.89 4.37
N ALA A 123 -3.80 -12.73 3.95
CA ALA A 123 -3.83 -11.50 4.73
C ALA A 123 -5.28 -11.10 5.10
N ARG A 124 -6.24 -11.22 4.17
CA ARG A 124 -7.67 -11.02 4.47
C ARG A 124 -8.20 -12.02 5.49
N LYS A 125 -7.83 -13.31 5.38
CA LYS A 125 -8.19 -14.31 6.39
C LYS A 125 -7.60 -14.01 7.77
N VAL A 126 -6.37 -13.49 7.83
CA VAL A 126 -5.78 -13.03 9.10
C VAL A 126 -6.65 -11.94 9.72
N MET A 127 -7.10 -10.96 8.92
CA MET A 127 -7.99 -9.87 9.34
C MET A 127 -9.35 -10.36 9.85
N GLU A 128 -9.99 -11.28 9.14
CA GLU A 128 -11.38 -11.67 9.39
C GLU A 128 -11.52 -12.82 10.41
N GLU A 129 -10.52 -13.70 10.52
CA GLU A 129 -10.65 -14.97 11.24
C GLU A 129 -9.70 -15.12 12.44
N THR A 130 -8.90 -14.11 12.74
CA THR A 130 -7.97 -14.15 13.88
C THR A 130 -8.05 -12.88 14.73
N PRO A 131 -7.63 -12.91 16.01
CA PRO A 131 -7.46 -11.71 16.82
C PRO A 131 -6.14 -10.96 16.51
N HIS A 132 -5.40 -11.37 15.49
CA HIS A 132 -4.10 -10.83 15.10
C HIS A 132 -4.19 -10.11 13.76
N VAL A 133 -3.23 -9.22 13.49
CA VAL A 133 -3.19 -8.45 12.24
C VAL A 133 -2.01 -8.81 11.35
N MET A 134 -1.06 -9.62 11.82
CA MET A 134 0.12 -10.01 11.06
C MET A 134 0.62 -11.39 11.48
N LEU A 135 0.79 -12.28 10.51
CA LEU A 135 1.48 -13.57 10.67
C LEU A 135 2.69 -13.63 9.74
N VAL A 136 3.73 -14.38 10.11
CA VAL A 136 4.95 -14.44 9.30
C VAL A 136 5.51 -15.85 9.15
N GLY A 137 6.19 -16.11 8.03
CA GLY A 137 6.93 -17.34 7.79
C GLY A 137 6.08 -18.61 7.92
N GLU A 138 6.61 -19.61 8.60
CA GLU A 138 5.94 -20.92 8.77
C GLU A 138 4.58 -20.79 9.47
N GLY A 139 4.44 -19.87 10.43
CA GLY A 139 3.15 -19.66 11.11
C GLY A 139 2.07 -19.11 10.18
N ALA A 140 2.44 -18.26 9.21
CA ALA A 140 1.52 -17.80 8.18
C ALA A 140 1.13 -18.92 7.21
N LEU A 141 2.07 -19.82 6.88
CA LEU A 141 1.81 -20.98 6.04
C LEU A 141 0.86 -21.97 6.72
N GLN A 142 1.11 -22.31 7.98
CA GLN A 142 0.24 -23.21 8.75
C GLN A 142 -1.18 -22.66 8.81
N PHE A 143 -1.33 -21.38 9.12
CA PHE A 143 -2.64 -20.72 9.10
C PHE A 143 -3.29 -20.77 7.71
N ALA A 144 -2.54 -20.50 6.64
CA ALA A 144 -3.08 -20.60 5.28
C ALA A 144 -3.59 -22.03 4.96
N GLU A 145 -2.88 -23.07 5.38
CA GLU A 145 -3.32 -24.46 5.17
C GLU A 145 -4.58 -24.79 5.99
N GLU A 146 -4.67 -24.31 7.23
CA GLU A 146 -5.87 -24.45 8.06
C GLU A 146 -7.10 -23.76 7.44
N GLN A 147 -6.85 -22.69 6.70
CA GLN A 147 -7.86 -21.93 5.94
C GLN A 147 -8.19 -22.53 4.57
N GLY A 148 -7.57 -23.68 4.23
CA GLY A 148 -7.84 -24.42 2.99
C GLY A 148 -7.04 -23.95 1.78
N PHE A 149 -5.99 -23.13 1.95
CA PHE A 149 -5.10 -22.79 0.85
C PHE A 149 -4.16 -23.95 0.54
N GLU A 150 -3.97 -24.23 -0.75
CA GLU A 150 -3.11 -25.30 -1.21
C GLU A 150 -1.65 -24.84 -1.39
N ARG A 151 -0.70 -25.68 -0.96
CA ARG A 151 0.71 -25.48 -1.27
C ARG A 151 0.95 -25.61 -2.77
N LYS A 152 1.65 -24.65 -3.35
CA LYS A 152 2.07 -24.59 -4.75
C LYS A 152 3.55 -24.24 -4.86
N ASN A 153 4.22 -24.79 -5.87
CA ASN A 153 5.54 -24.30 -6.23
C ASN A 153 5.41 -22.96 -6.97
N LEU A 154 5.88 -21.89 -6.33
CA LEU A 154 5.81 -20.53 -6.87
C LEU A 154 6.98 -20.19 -7.79
N LEU A 155 8.08 -20.96 -7.72
CA LEU A 155 9.26 -20.73 -8.55
C LEU A 155 9.04 -21.31 -9.95
N THR A 156 8.67 -20.44 -10.89
CA THR A 156 8.49 -20.83 -12.29
C THR A 156 9.83 -21.13 -12.96
N PRO A 157 9.85 -21.91 -14.06
CA PRO A 157 11.08 -22.17 -14.81
C PRO A 157 11.77 -20.89 -15.31
N GLY A 158 11.01 -19.85 -15.63
CA GLY A 158 11.52 -18.53 -16.01
C GLY A 158 12.28 -17.85 -14.88
N ALA A 159 11.67 -17.78 -13.69
CA ALA A 159 12.28 -17.21 -12.50
C ALA A 159 13.51 -18.02 -12.03
N GLU A 160 13.43 -19.36 -12.07
CA GLU A 160 14.56 -20.23 -11.71
C GLU A 160 15.76 -20.00 -12.65
N LYS A 161 15.51 -19.85 -13.96
CA LYS A 161 16.56 -19.56 -14.95
C LYS A 161 17.20 -18.19 -14.68
N ALA A 162 16.42 -17.18 -14.33
CA ALA A 162 16.92 -15.85 -13.97
C ALA A 162 17.79 -15.90 -12.71
N TRP A 163 17.33 -16.59 -11.66
CA TRP A 163 18.08 -16.81 -10.43
C TRP A 163 19.40 -17.55 -10.66
N LYS A 164 19.40 -18.67 -11.40
CA LYS A 164 20.63 -19.40 -11.76
C LYS A 164 21.61 -18.55 -12.56
N LYS A 165 21.12 -17.61 -13.37
CA LYS A 165 21.96 -16.64 -14.08
C LYS A 165 22.58 -15.63 -13.11
N TRP A 166 21.82 -15.13 -12.13
CA TRP A 166 22.31 -14.22 -11.10
C TRP A 166 23.39 -14.87 -10.22
N LEU A 167 23.21 -16.13 -9.82
CA LEU A 167 24.16 -16.88 -8.99
C LEU A 167 25.59 -16.93 -9.56
N LYS A 168 25.75 -16.83 -10.89
CA LYS A 168 27.09 -16.79 -11.53
C LYS A 168 27.94 -15.60 -11.08
N LYS A 169 27.30 -14.49 -10.70
CA LYS A 169 27.97 -13.30 -10.14
C LYS A 169 27.73 -13.18 -8.64
N SER A 170 26.53 -13.52 -8.16
CA SER A 170 26.11 -13.42 -6.76
C SER A 170 26.36 -12.04 -6.12
N GLU A 171 26.39 -10.98 -6.93
CA GLU A 171 26.49 -9.62 -6.44
C GLU A 171 25.09 -9.11 -6.11
N TYR A 172 24.80 -8.99 -4.81
CA TYR A 172 23.55 -8.37 -4.36
C TYR A 172 23.70 -6.84 -4.41
N LYS A 173 23.23 -6.27 -5.51
CA LYS A 173 23.04 -4.82 -5.70
C LYS A 173 21.61 -4.63 -6.19
N PRO A 174 20.62 -4.48 -5.28
CA PRO A 174 19.24 -4.25 -5.69
C PRO A 174 19.19 -2.88 -6.38
N VAL A 175 19.25 -2.89 -7.71
CA VAL A 175 18.97 -1.71 -8.53
C VAL A 175 17.46 -1.66 -8.65
N ILE A 176 16.82 -0.97 -7.71
CA ILE A 176 15.38 -0.72 -7.80
C ILE A 176 15.20 0.42 -8.78
N ASN A 177 14.63 0.08 -9.93
CA ASN A 177 14.33 1.02 -10.99
C ASN A 177 12.95 0.68 -11.55
N VAL A 178 12.51 1.49 -12.52
CA VAL A 178 11.21 1.36 -13.18
C VAL A 178 10.99 -0.01 -13.84
N GLU A 179 12.05 -0.77 -14.10
CA GLU A 179 12.00 -2.09 -14.76
C GLU A 179 12.28 -3.24 -13.79
N ASN A 180 12.61 -2.95 -12.52
CA ASN A 180 13.04 -3.95 -11.55
C ASN A 180 12.51 -3.57 -10.17
N HIS A 181 11.46 -4.30 -9.74
CA HIS A 181 10.82 -4.30 -8.41
C HIS A 181 9.48 -3.56 -8.32
N ASP A 182 8.53 -4.03 -9.14
CA ASP A 182 7.17 -3.48 -9.20
C ASP A 182 6.26 -4.22 -8.21
N THR A 183 6.06 -3.64 -7.05
CA THR A 183 4.99 -4.07 -6.12
C THR A 183 3.66 -3.58 -6.63
N ILE A 184 2.60 -4.40 -6.54
CA ILE A 184 1.22 -3.93 -6.78
C ILE A 184 0.60 -3.44 -5.47
N GLY A 185 0.36 -2.13 -5.41
CA GLY A 185 -0.54 -1.51 -4.45
C GLY A 185 -1.83 -1.10 -5.17
N MET A 186 -2.97 -1.33 -4.56
CA MET A 186 -4.28 -0.95 -5.09
C MET A 186 -5.11 -0.27 -4.01
N LEU A 187 -5.82 0.78 -4.39
CA LEU A 187 -6.80 1.48 -3.58
C LEU A 187 -8.12 1.50 -4.36
N ALA A 188 -9.24 1.37 -3.67
CA ALA A 188 -10.56 1.53 -4.27
C ALA A 188 -11.49 2.29 -3.34
N MET A 189 -12.42 3.04 -3.92
CA MET A 189 -13.59 3.60 -3.26
C MET A 189 -14.84 3.05 -3.95
N ASP A 190 -15.72 2.43 -3.17
CA ASP A 190 -17.00 1.90 -3.67
C ASP A 190 -18.11 2.97 -3.74
N GLU A 191 -19.30 2.54 -4.17
CA GLU A 191 -20.48 3.40 -4.32
C GLU A 191 -20.98 3.99 -2.98
N GLU A 192 -20.72 3.32 -1.87
CA GLU A 192 -20.99 3.84 -0.53
C GLU A 192 -19.98 4.92 -0.13
N GLY A 193 -18.91 5.08 -0.91
CA GLY A 193 -17.80 5.97 -0.63
C GLY A 193 -16.80 5.37 0.36
N ASN A 194 -16.83 4.06 0.61
CA ASN A 194 -15.91 3.38 1.51
C ASN A 194 -14.60 3.08 0.80
N ILE A 195 -13.48 3.39 1.44
CA ILE A 195 -12.13 3.18 0.89
C ILE A 195 -11.57 1.88 1.46
N SER A 196 -10.92 1.08 0.62
CA SER A 196 -10.12 -0.06 1.05
C SER A 196 -8.87 -0.15 0.20
N GLY A 197 -7.89 -0.91 0.66
CA GLY A 197 -6.63 -1.07 -0.06
C GLY A 197 -5.98 -2.42 0.15
N ALA A 198 -5.14 -2.79 -0.81
CA ALA A 198 -4.35 -4.01 -0.84
C ALA A 198 -2.94 -3.71 -1.33
N CYS A 199 -1.94 -4.40 -0.79
CA CYS A 199 -0.56 -4.32 -1.25
C CYS A 199 0.07 -5.71 -1.19
N THR A 200 0.68 -6.17 -2.28
CA THR A 200 1.27 -7.53 -2.38
C THR A 200 2.50 -7.56 -3.28
N THR A 201 3.49 -8.36 -2.90
CA THR A 201 4.80 -8.43 -3.56
C THR A 201 5.51 -9.77 -3.30
N SER A 202 6.47 -10.10 -4.16
CA SER A 202 7.54 -11.08 -3.90
C SER A 202 8.78 -10.43 -3.28
N GLY A 203 8.79 -9.10 -3.14
CA GLY A 203 9.86 -8.33 -2.54
C GLY A 203 11.08 -8.16 -3.45
N ALA A 204 12.22 -7.77 -2.85
CA ALA A 204 13.42 -7.53 -3.63
C ALA A 204 13.98 -8.82 -4.22
N ALA A 205 14.21 -8.82 -5.53
CA ALA A 205 14.85 -9.93 -6.21
C ALA A 205 16.19 -10.28 -5.53
N TYR A 206 16.37 -11.55 -5.21
CA TYR A 206 17.58 -12.09 -4.57
C TYR A 206 17.87 -11.52 -3.18
N LYS A 207 16.83 -11.03 -2.48
CA LYS A 207 16.91 -10.56 -1.10
C LYS A 207 17.58 -11.58 -0.18
N LEU A 208 18.06 -11.12 0.97
CA LEU A 208 18.44 -12.03 2.06
C LEU A 208 17.21 -12.84 2.48
N HIS A 209 17.41 -14.14 2.74
CA HIS A 209 16.37 -14.98 3.33
C HIS A 209 15.89 -14.35 4.65
N GLY A 210 14.58 -14.18 4.77
CA GLY A 210 13.92 -13.49 5.90
C GLY A 210 13.73 -11.98 5.71
N ARG A 211 14.21 -11.35 4.62
CA ARG A 211 13.98 -9.92 4.37
C ARG A 211 12.51 -9.66 4.07
N VAL A 212 11.94 -8.71 4.79
CA VAL A 212 10.56 -8.21 4.62
C VAL A 212 10.60 -6.75 4.13
N GLY A 213 9.77 -6.44 3.13
CA GLY A 213 9.62 -5.09 2.58
C GLY A 213 8.57 -4.24 3.31
N ASP A 214 8.17 -3.14 2.67
CA ASP A 214 7.12 -2.23 3.14
C ASP A 214 5.70 -2.79 2.89
N SER A 215 5.54 -3.60 1.84
CA SER A 215 4.27 -4.10 1.35
C SER A 215 3.38 -4.82 2.39
N PRO A 216 3.88 -5.57 3.38
CA PRO A 216 3.05 -6.19 4.40
C PRO A 216 2.89 -5.32 5.66
N ILE A 217 3.48 -4.13 5.71
CA ILE A 217 3.51 -3.28 6.90
C ILE A 217 2.46 -2.17 6.75
N ILE A 218 1.37 -2.28 7.51
CA ILE A 218 0.35 -1.23 7.61
C ILE A 218 1.01 0.06 8.10
N GLY A 219 0.77 1.14 7.36
CA GLY A 219 1.39 2.45 7.54
C GLY A 219 2.67 2.67 6.75
N ALA A 220 3.30 1.62 6.20
CA ALA A 220 4.42 1.75 5.28
C ALA A 220 3.98 1.57 3.83
N GLY A 221 3.70 0.33 3.39
CA GLY A 221 3.30 0.03 2.02
C GLY A 221 1.83 0.31 1.71
N LEU A 222 0.97 0.32 2.74
CA LEU A 222 -0.47 0.59 2.63
C LEU A 222 -0.99 1.26 3.90
N PHE A 223 -1.88 2.25 3.75
CA PHE A 223 -2.66 2.79 4.84
C PHE A 223 -4.00 3.33 4.35
N VAL A 224 -5.08 3.10 5.11
CA VAL A 224 -6.42 3.59 4.80
C VAL A 224 -7.02 4.18 6.08
N ASP A 225 -7.57 5.38 5.96
CA ASP A 225 -8.47 5.98 6.95
C ASP A 225 -9.69 6.49 6.19
N ASN A 226 -10.85 5.90 6.43
CA ASN A 226 -12.05 6.19 5.64
C ASN A 226 -12.61 7.60 5.86
N GLU A 227 -12.17 8.34 6.87
CA GLU A 227 -12.51 9.75 7.07
C GLU A 227 -11.58 10.69 6.30
N VAL A 228 -10.47 10.18 5.75
CA VAL A 228 -9.42 10.99 5.10
C VAL A 228 -9.14 10.54 3.67
N GLY A 229 -8.74 9.29 3.49
CA GLY A 229 -8.18 8.78 2.26
C GLY A 229 -7.42 7.47 2.44
N GLY A 230 -6.75 7.04 1.37
CA GLY A 230 -5.85 5.89 1.38
C GLY A 230 -4.59 6.17 0.58
N ALA A 231 -3.51 5.46 0.91
CA ALA A 231 -2.24 5.54 0.19
C ALA A 231 -1.54 4.19 0.11
N CYS A 232 -0.89 3.91 -1.01
CA CYS A 232 0.00 2.78 -1.19
C CYS A 232 1.36 3.21 -1.76
N ALA A 233 2.37 2.39 -1.53
CA ALA A 233 3.75 2.65 -1.94
C ALA A 233 4.31 1.50 -2.79
N THR A 234 5.36 1.82 -3.55
CA THR A 234 6.13 0.86 -4.35
C THR A 234 7.59 1.31 -4.48
N GLY A 235 8.49 0.43 -4.91
CA GLY A 235 9.94 0.70 -5.01
C GLY A 235 10.75 0.18 -3.81
N LEU A 236 11.74 0.96 -3.34
CA LEU A 236 12.63 0.53 -2.24
C LEU A 236 11.90 0.55 -0.90
N GLY A 237 11.36 -0.61 -0.53
CA GLY A 237 10.62 -0.77 0.72
C GLY A 237 11.37 -0.30 1.97
N GLU A 238 12.69 -0.47 2.05
CA GLU A 238 13.48 0.02 3.18
C GLU A 238 13.36 1.54 3.38
N ALA A 239 13.27 2.32 2.29
CA ALA A 239 13.10 3.77 2.37
C ALA A 239 11.68 4.15 2.79
N VAL A 240 10.67 3.41 2.32
CA VAL A 240 9.26 3.60 2.68
C VAL A 240 9.01 3.29 4.16
N ILE A 241 9.56 2.17 4.67
CA ILE A 241 9.46 1.78 6.08
C ILE A 241 10.05 2.86 6.99
N ARG A 242 11.25 3.39 6.65
CA ARG A 242 11.96 4.38 7.48
C ARG A 242 11.17 5.66 7.75
N VAL A 243 10.16 5.96 6.94
CA VAL A 243 9.35 7.19 7.09
C VAL A 243 7.86 6.92 7.33
N SER A 244 7.44 5.65 7.45
CA SER A 244 6.03 5.26 7.47
C SER A 244 5.25 5.87 6.29
N GLY A 245 5.72 5.60 5.07
CA GLY A 245 5.34 6.29 3.84
C GLY A 245 3.83 6.50 3.66
N SER A 246 3.05 5.43 3.53
CA SER A 246 1.60 5.53 3.31
C SER A 246 0.84 6.23 4.43
N ALA A 247 1.15 5.92 5.70
CA ALA A 247 0.51 6.62 6.82
C ALA A 247 0.83 8.11 6.79
N MET A 248 2.08 8.48 6.49
CA MET A 248 2.48 9.87 6.41
C MET A 248 1.76 10.61 5.27
N VAL A 249 1.52 9.97 4.12
CA VAL A 249 0.74 10.55 3.03
C VAL A 249 -0.69 10.83 3.48
N VAL A 250 -1.36 9.85 4.09
CA VAL A 250 -2.73 10.03 4.61
C VAL A 250 -2.77 11.13 5.67
N GLU A 251 -1.77 11.22 6.55
CA GLU A 251 -1.70 12.32 7.53
C GLU A 251 -1.44 13.68 6.88
N GLN A 252 -0.71 13.80 5.77
CA GLN A 252 -0.62 15.07 5.04
C GLN A 252 -1.98 15.47 4.46
N ILE A 253 -2.75 14.51 3.93
CA ILE A 253 -4.12 14.74 3.44
C ILE A 253 -5.02 15.21 4.59
N ARG A 254 -4.92 14.57 5.76
CA ARG A 254 -5.65 14.98 6.98
C ARG A 254 -5.38 16.43 7.36
N HIS A 255 -4.13 16.88 7.19
CA HIS A 255 -3.71 18.26 7.44
C HIS A 255 -4.04 19.23 6.28
N GLY A 256 -4.76 18.78 5.27
CA GLY A 256 -5.36 19.63 4.24
C GLY A 256 -4.62 19.65 2.91
N ALA A 257 -3.52 18.91 2.75
CA ALA A 257 -2.87 18.71 1.46
C ALA A 257 -3.78 17.94 0.50
N THR A 258 -3.67 18.20 -0.80
CA THR A 258 -4.23 17.30 -1.82
C THR A 258 -3.46 15.97 -1.84
N PRO A 259 -4.05 14.86 -2.34
CA PRO A 259 -3.32 13.60 -2.53
C PRO A 259 -2.00 13.75 -3.29
N GLN A 260 -1.98 14.62 -4.31
CA GLN A 260 -0.77 14.88 -5.09
C GLN A 260 0.33 15.57 -4.26
N GLU A 261 -0.02 16.65 -3.56
CA GLU A 261 0.91 17.36 -2.68
C GLU A 261 1.42 16.46 -1.55
N ALA A 262 0.54 15.63 -0.98
CA ALA A 262 0.89 14.68 0.07
C ALA A 262 1.94 13.66 -0.40
N CYS A 263 1.77 13.06 -1.58
CA CYS A 263 2.76 12.17 -2.18
C CYS A 263 4.10 12.89 -2.41
N GLU A 264 4.09 14.10 -2.97
CA GLU A 264 5.31 14.89 -3.23
C GLU A 264 6.05 15.24 -1.94
N LEU A 265 5.35 15.67 -0.88
CA LEU A 265 5.93 16.00 0.42
C LEU A 265 6.61 14.80 1.09
N VAL A 266 5.98 13.62 1.04
CA VAL A 266 6.55 12.41 1.64
C VAL A 266 7.76 11.92 0.84
N LEU A 267 7.72 11.96 -0.49
CA LEU A 267 8.88 11.65 -1.32
C LEU A 267 10.04 12.60 -1.06
N GLN A 268 9.77 13.90 -0.90
CA GLN A 268 10.82 14.87 -0.55
C GLN A 268 11.48 14.53 0.79
N ARG A 269 10.69 14.07 1.78
CA ARG A 269 11.24 13.58 3.06
C ARG A 269 12.12 12.35 2.87
N ILE A 270 11.72 11.40 2.02
CA ILE A 270 12.53 10.23 1.70
C ILE A 270 13.86 10.65 1.06
N ILE A 271 13.81 11.51 0.03
CA ILE A 271 14.99 12.03 -0.66
C ILE A 271 15.97 12.68 0.33
N ASN A 272 15.47 13.51 1.26
CA ASN A 272 16.29 14.19 2.25
C ASN A 272 16.96 13.25 3.25
N ASN A 273 16.41 12.05 3.46
CA ASN A 273 16.95 11.05 4.38
C ASN A 273 17.97 10.12 3.73
N GLU A 274 18.05 10.08 2.40
CA GLU A 274 18.96 9.21 1.67
C GLU A 274 20.29 9.88 1.33
N LYS A 275 21.38 9.10 1.42
CA LYS A 275 22.71 9.57 1.03
C LYS A 275 22.88 9.67 -0.49
N ASN A 276 22.30 8.71 -1.22
CA ASN A 276 22.42 8.57 -2.67
C ASN A 276 21.03 8.52 -3.32
N PRO A 277 20.26 9.63 -3.33
CA PRO A 277 18.90 9.63 -3.85
C PRO A 277 18.82 9.32 -5.36
N GLU A 278 19.93 9.46 -6.09
CA GLU A 278 20.04 9.09 -7.52
C GLU A 278 19.94 7.57 -7.76
N GLU A 279 20.20 6.75 -6.74
CA GLU A 279 20.12 5.28 -6.80
C GLU A 279 18.80 4.74 -6.20
N LEU A 280 17.96 5.62 -5.66
CA LEU A 280 16.70 5.27 -5.01
C LEU A 280 15.53 5.44 -5.97
N GLN A 281 14.61 4.48 -6.02
CA GLN A 281 13.28 4.69 -6.59
C GLN A 281 12.19 4.35 -5.57
N VAL A 282 11.23 5.26 -5.44
CA VAL A 282 10.00 5.09 -4.66
C VAL A 282 8.87 5.77 -5.41
N GLY A 283 7.72 5.11 -5.51
CA GLY A 283 6.46 5.66 -5.99
C GLY A 283 5.43 5.67 -4.86
N LEU A 284 4.62 6.71 -4.80
CA LEU A 284 3.47 6.82 -3.89
C LEU A 284 2.22 7.13 -4.69
N LEU A 285 1.12 6.48 -4.33
CA LEU A 285 -0.20 6.63 -4.94
C LEU A 285 -1.23 6.83 -3.83
N ALA A 286 -2.14 7.79 -4.00
CA ALA A 286 -3.10 8.16 -2.98
C ALA A 286 -4.46 8.60 -3.54
N ILE A 287 -5.48 8.43 -2.71
CA ILE A 287 -6.86 8.89 -2.93
C ILE A 287 -7.37 9.58 -1.66
N ASP A 288 -8.12 10.67 -1.78
CA ASP A 288 -8.85 11.28 -0.65
C ASP A 288 -10.33 10.87 -0.60
N LYS A 289 -11.03 11.26 0.47
CA LYS A 289 -12.46 10.96 0.66
C LYS A 289 -13.39 11.63 -0.36
N ALA A 290 -12.92 12.61 -1.14
CA ALA A 290 -13.66 13.20 -2.25
C ALA A 290 -13.42 12.46 -3.58
N GLY A 291 -12.53 11.46 -3.61
CA GLY A 291 -12.16 10.73 -4.82
C GLY A 291 -11.15 11.49 -5.68
N ASN A 292 -10.44 12.48 -5.13
CA ASN A 292 -9.28 13.05 -5.80
C ASN A 292 -8.11 12.07 -5.69
N VAL A 293 -7.29 12.01 -6.73
CA VAL A 293 -6.15 11.09 -6.83
C VAL A 293 -4.85 11.87 -6.98
N GLY A 294 -3.76 11.33 -6.44
CA GLY A 294 -2.42 11.88 -6.59
C GLY A 294 -1.38 10.78 -6.64
N ALA A 295 -0.37 10.97 -7.48
CA ALA A 295 0.73 10.04 -7.63
C ALA A 295 2.03 10.77 -7.90
N ALA A 296 3.10 10.34 -7.25
CA ALA A 296 4.43 10.88 -7.50
C ALA A 296 5.50 9.79 -7.32
N SER A 297 6.67 10.05 -7.89
CA SER A 297 7.85 9.20 -7.74
C SER A 297 9.12 10.02 -7.59
N ILE A 298 10.22 9.37 -7.20
CA ILE A 298 11.52 10.05 -7.12
C ILE A 298 12.06 10.30 -8.52
N HIS A 299 12.14 9.25 -9.35
CA HIS A 299 12.61 9.34 -10.74
C HIS A 299 11.49 9.05 -11.73
N LYS A 300 11.62 9.64 -12.92
CA LYS A 300 10.70 9.40 -14.04
C LYS A 300 10.53 7.90 -14.34
N GLY A 301 9.29 7.53 -14.67
CA GLY A 301 8.92 6.23 -15.24
C GLY A 301 7.91 5.45 -14.40
N PHE A 302 7.56 5.93 -13.20
CA PHE A 302 6.41 5.42 -12.48
C PHE A 302 5.10 5.85 -13.16
N ASN A 303 4.22 4.88 -13.41
CA ASN A 303 2.87 5.07 -13.90
C ASN A 303 1.89 4.36 -12.96
N PHE A 304 0.62 4.72 -13.02
CA PHE A 304 -0.45 4.05 -12.29
C PHE A 304 -1.67 3.89 -13.19
N ALA A 305 -2.40 2.80 -13.02
CA ALA A 305 -3.66 2.57 -13.70
C ALA A 305 -4.81 3.23 -12.91
N LEU A 306 -5.75 3.86 -13.59
CA LEU A 306 -6.90 4.54 -13.00
C LEU A 306 -8.18 4.17 -13.77
N HIS A 307 -9.20 3.70 -13.05
CA HIS A 307 -10.54 3.51 -13.59
C HIS A 307 -11.56 4.23 -12.72
N THR A 308 -12.39 5.06 -13.33
CA THR A 308 -13.49 5.78 -12.65
C THR A 308 -14.83 5.48 -13.31
N GLY A 309 -15.94 5.93 -12.72
CA GLY A 309 -17.27 5.80 -13.33
C GLY A 309 -17.41 6.56 -14.65
N ASP A 310 -16.63 7.63 -14.82
CA ASP A 310 -16.71 8.52 -15.98
C ASP A 310 -15.62 8.26 -17.03
N THR A 311 -14.49 7.68 -16.61
CA THR A 311 -13.33 7.42 -17.47
C THR A 311 -13.00 5.93 -17.52
N PRO A 312 -12.76 5.38 -18.72
CA PRO A 312 -12.32 3.99 -18.85
C PRO A 312 -10.95 3.82 -18.17
N ASN A 313 -10.61 2.56 -17.89
CA ASN A 313 -9.31 2.20 -17.33
C ASN A 313 -8.16 2.73 -18.22
N GLU A 314 -7.29 3.54 -17.65
CA GLU A 314 -6.18 4.17 -18.37
C GLU A 314 -4.89 4.18 -17.54
N LEU A 315 -3.75 4.19 -18.23
CA LEU A 315 -2.43 4.29 -17.61
C LEU A 315 -1.99 5.75 -17.58
N VAL A 316 -1.68 6.26 -16.39
CA VAL A 316 -1.32 7.66 -16.16
C VAL A 316 0.13 7.76 -15.68
N ASP A 317 0.92 8.60 -16.35
CA ASP A 317 2.28 8.93 -15.93
C ASP A 317 2.26 9.77 -14.65
N ALA A 318 2.93 9.28 -13.60
CA ALA A 318 3.05 10.03 -12.35
C ALA A 318 4.05 11.18 -12.48
N LYS A 319 3.86 12.22 -11.65
CA LYS A 319 4.89 13.27 -11.49
C LYS A 319 6.15 12.68 -10.83
N TYR A 320 7.28 13.35 -11.02
CA TYR A 320 8.54 12.94 -10.42
C TYR A 320 9.35 14.14 -9.92
N LEU A 321 10.14 13.94 -8.87
CA LEU A 321 10.84 15.02 -8.16
C LEU A 321 12.26 15.27 -8.70
N LEU A 322 13.04 14.20 -8.94
CA LEU A 322 14.41 14.31 -9.42
C LEU A 322 14.47 14.12 -10.94
N LYS A 323 15.02 15.13 -11.62
CA LYS A 323 15.40 15.02 -13.03
C LYS A 323 16.82 14.47 -13.06
N LYS A 324 17.03 13.28 -13.67
CA LYS A 324 18.38 12.78 -13.94
C LYS A 324 19.21 13.90 -14.57
N GLN A 325 20.34 14.23 -13.94
CA GLN A 325 21.34 15.07 -14.60
C GLN A 325 21.83 14.30 -15.83
N LYS A 326 21.80 14.97 -16.99
CA LYS A 326 22.25 14.42 -18.27
C LYS A 326 23.73 14.05 -18.22
#